data_AF-A0A367IN24-F1
#
_entry.id   AF-A0A367IN24-F1
#
_cell.length_a   1.000
_cell.length_b   1.000
_cell.length_c   1.000
_cell.angle_alpha   90.00
_cell.angle_beta   90.00
_cell.angle_gamma   90.00
#
_symmetry.space_group_name_H-M   'P 1'
#
loop_
_entity.id
_entity.type
_entity.pdbx_description
1 polymer ?
#
loop_
_entity_poly.entity_id
_entity_poly.type
_entity_poly.pdbx_seq_one_letter_code
_entity_poly.pdbx_strand_id
1 'polypeptide(L)'
;QKLIKQVNGVFQFVIKNNEGKEEVFVVDVKKEGKVSRGKGAKPDAILTLKDQDFVDLATGKLNGQKAYMSGKLKIKGQIMLAMKLDTVFKAVKPAAKL
;
A
#
# COMPACT_ATOMS: atom_id res chain seq x y z
N GLN A 1 14.55 -9.40 4.60
CA GLN A 1 15.43 -8.23 4.83
C GLN A 1 15.64 -7.32 3.60
N LYS A 2 15.66 -7.83 2.35
CA LYS A 2 15.89 -7.00 1.14
C LYS A 2 14.87 -5.86 0.97
N LEU A 3 13.58 -6.13 1.19
CA LEU A 3 12.51 -5.12 1.06
C LEU A 3 12.61 -4.00 2.09
N ILE A 4 12.97 -4.32 3.35
CA ILE A 4 13.14 -3.32 4.41
C ILE A 4 14.23 -2.33 4.03
N LYS A 5 15.36 -2.82 3.50
CA LYS A 5 16.47 -1.95 3.06
C LYS A 5 16.12 -1.13 1.81
N GLN A 6 15.33 -1.67 0.89
CA GLN A 6 14.97 -0.99 -0.37
C GLN A 6 13.89 0.07 -0.20
N VAL A 7 12.94 -0.18 0.71
CA VAL A 7 11.74 0.64 0.88
C VAL A 7 11.88 1.55 2.09
N ASN A 8 12.33 1.02 3.23
CA ASN A 8 12.66 1.78 4.44
C ASN A 8 11.54 2.77 4.85
N GLY A 9 10.32 2.27 5.02
CA GLY A 9 9.16 3.13 5.24
C GLY A 9 7.97 2.44 5.89
N VAL A 10 7.11 3.26 6.50
CA VAL A 10 5.84 2.85 7.08
C VAL A 10 4.69 3.36 6.21
N PHE A 11 3.87 2.46 5.68
CA PHE A 11 2.69 2.80 4.88
C PHE A 11 1.42 2.63 5.71
N GLN A 12 0.48 3.54 5.55
CA GLN A 12 -0.90 3.33 6.01
C GLN A 12 -1.82 3.22 4.80
N PHE A 13 -2.61 2.15 4.75
CA PHE A 13 -3.70 1.98 3.79
C PHE A 13 -5.00 2.36 4.46
N VAL A 14 -5.78 3.19 3.78
CA VAL A 14 -7.17 3.52 4.11
C VAL A 14 -8.01 3.00 2.96
N ILE A 15 -8.64 1.86 3.17
CA ILE A 15 -9.42 1.15 2.17
C ILE A 15 -10.89 1.48 2.40
N LYS A 16 -11.53 2.06 1.40
CA LYS A 16 -12.96 2.41 1.47
C LYS A 16 -13.80 1.40 0.69
N ASN A 17 -14.83 0.86 1.33
CA ASN A 17 -15.82 0.05 0.63
C ASN A 17 -16.89 0.93 -0.02
N ASN A 18 -17.79 0.32 -0.79
CA ASN A 18 -18.87 1.03 -1.49
C ASN A 18 -19.94 1.61 -0.53
N GLU A 19 -19.98 1.15 0.72
CA GLU A 19 -20.86 1.66 1.78
C GLU A 19 -20.26 2.87 2.52
N GLY A 20 -19.04 3.28 2.16
CA GLY A 20 -18.33 4.38 2.83
C GLY A 20 -17.63 4.00 4.14
N LYS A 21 -17.62 2.72 4.51
CA LYS A 21 -16.84 2.21 5.65
C LYS A 21 -15.36 2.16 5.30
N GLU A 22 -14.52 2.47 6.28
CA GLU A 22 -13.08 2.50 6.12
C GLU A 22 -12.41 1.40 6.94
N GLU A 23 -11.49 0.68 6.31
CA GLU A 23 -10.56 -0.22 6.98
C GLU A 23 -9.16 0.35 6.88
N VAL A 24 -8.45 0.37 8.01
CA VAL A 24 -7.11 0.93 8.11
C VAL A 24 -6.11 -0.18 8.39
N PHE A 25 -5.04 -0.22 7.60
CA PHE A 25 -3.90 -1.11 7.80
C PHE A 25 -2.61 -0.32 7.82
N VAL A 26 -1.66 -0.70 8.68
CA VAL A 26 -0.31 -0.17 8.68
C VAL A 26 0.66 -1.28 8.28
N VAL A 27 1.55 -0.98 7.34
CA VAL A 27 2.60 -1.86 6.85
C VAL A 27 3.93 -1.22 7.19
N ASP A 28 4.61 -1.75 8.22
CA ASP A 28 5.94 -1.35 8.61
C ASP A 28 6.96 -2.20 7.85
N VAL A 29 7.53 -1.65 6.77
CA VAL A 29 8.69 -2.21 6.07
C VAL A 29 9.94 -1.35 6.33
N LYS A 30 10.04 -0.82 7.54
CA LYS A 30 11.15 -0.01 8.04
C LYS A 30 11.93 -0.72 9.13
N LYS A 31 11.22 -1.36 10.07
CA LYS A 31 11.80 -2.07 11.21
C LYS A 31 11.55 -3.57 11.12
N GLU A 32 10.28 -3.97 11.20
CA GLU A 32 9.90 -5.36 11.48
C GLU A 32 9.44 -6.13 10.24
N GLY A 33 8.95 -5.43 9.20
CA GLY A 33 8.29 -6.11 8.08
C GLY A 33 6.90 -6.63 8.47
N LYS A 34 6.15 -5.87 9.27
CA LYS A 34 4.89 -6.30 9.90
C LYS A 34 3.70 -5.53 9.33
N VAL A 35 2.55 -6.23 9.27
CA VAL A 35 1.24 -5.62 8.97
C VAL A 35 0.40 -5.61 10.24
N SER A 36 -0.26 -4.50 10.53
CA SER A 36 -1.21 -4.37 11.63
C SER A 36 -2.51 -3.71 11.14
N ARG A 37 -3.64 -4.09 11.75
CA ARG A 37 -4.94 -3.44 11.52
C ARG A 37 -5.10 -2.28 12.50
N GLY A 38 -5.73 -1.19 12.04
CA GLY A 38 -5.95 0.03 12.81
C GLY A 38 -4.79 1.03 12.75
N LYS A 39 -4.82 2.01 13.65
CA LYS A 39 -3.77 3.03 13.77
C LYS A 39 -2.55 2.42 14.47
N GLY A 40 -1.47 2.23 13.71
CA GLY A 40 -0.20 1.70 14.20
C GLY A 40 0.86 2.81 14.36
N ALA A 41 2.10 2.46 14.00
CA ALA A 41 3.20 3.42 13.92
C ALA A 41 2.86 4.61 13.00
N LYS A 42 3.45 5.78 13.27
CA LYS A 42 3.27 6.99 12.46
C LYS A 42 3.65 6.70 11.00
N PRO A 43 2.72 6.81 10.04
CA PRO A 43 3.00 6.49 8.65
C PRO A 43 3.84 7.58 7.99
N ASP A 44 4.78 7.16 7.14
CA ASP A 44 5.55 8.02 6.25
C ASP A 44 4.72 8.40 5.01
N ALA A 45 3.84 7.48 4.57
CA ALA A 45 2.90 7.69 3.48
C ALA A 45 1.54 7.06 3.79
N ILE A 46 0.46 7.78 3.49
CA ILE A 46 -0.91 7.31 3.62
C ILE A 46 -1.50 7.15 2.22
N LEU A 47 -1.96 5.95 1.90
CA LEU A 47 -2.59 5.58 0.65
C LEU A 47 -4.09 5.37 0.88
N THR A 48 -4.92 6.08 0.14
CA THR A 48 -6.38 5.96 0.24
C THR A 48 -6.95 5.58 -1.12
N LEU A 49 -7.73 4.51 -1.15
CA LEU A 49 -8.29 3.92 -2.37
C LEU A 49 -9.52 3.07 -2.03
N LYS A 50 -10.27 2.68 -3.06
CA LYS A 50 -11.39 1.75 -2.89
C LYS A 50 -10.89 0.32 -2.73
N ASP A 51 -11.72 -0.52 -2.12
CA ASP A 51 -11.43 -1.94 -1.92
C ASP A 51 -11.03 -2.67 -3.22
N GLN A 52 -11.81 -2.50 -4.28
CA GLN A 52 -11.50 -3.10 -5.59
C GLN A 52 -10.18 -2.58 -6.17
N ASP A 53 -9.93 -1.27 -6.11
CA ASP A 53 -8.69 -0.68 -6.61
C ASP A 53 -7.47 -1.17 -5.79
N PHE A 54 -7.66 -1.46 -4.50
CA PHE A 54 -6.61 -2.06 -3.66
C PHE A 54 -6.26 -3.47 -4.10
N VAL A 55 -7.26 -4.32 -4.37
CA VAL A 55 -7.03 -5.68 -4.88
C VAL A 55 -6.32 -5.62 -6.24
N ASP A 56 -6.76 -4.74 -7.14
CA ASP A 56 -6.14 -4.60 -8.46
C ASP A 56 -4.69 -4.07 -8.35
N LEU A 57 -4.43 -3.15 -7.42
CA LEU A 57 -3.07 -2.65 -7.15
C LEU A 57 -2.16 -3.75 -6.57
N ALA A 58 -2.65 -4.50 -5.58
CA ALA A 58 -1.89 -5.57 -4.93
C ALA A 58 -1.60 -6.75 -5.86
N THR A 59 -2.52 -7.05 -6.79
CA THR A 59 -2.34 -8.10 -7.81
C THR A 59 -1.54 -7.62 -9.02
N GLY A 60 -1.29 -6.30 -9.13
CA GLY A 60 -0.58 -5.66 -10.23
C GLY A 60 -1.41 -5.46 -11.50
N LYS A 61 -2.74 -5.65 -11.44
CA LYS A 61 -3.68 -5.29 -12.52
C LYS A 61 -3.79 -3.78 -12.68
N LEU A 62 -3.74 -3.05 -11.57
CA LEU A 62 -3.70 -1.59 -11.53
C LEU A 62 -2.27 -1.13 -11.24
N ASN A 63 -1.77 -0.20 -12.04
CA ASN A 63 -0.47 0.42 -11.80
C ASN A 63 -0.61 1.60 -10.81
N GLY A 64 0.27 1.68 -9.80
CA GLY A 64 0.18 2.70 -8.75
C GLY A 64 0.28 4.14 -9.24
N GLN A 65 1.17 4.40 -10.21
CA GLN A 65 1.32 5.73 -10.81
C GLN A 65 0.05 6.13 -11.59
N LYS A 66 -0.50 5.23 -12.41
CA LYS A 66 -1.77 5.49 -13.13
C LYS A 66 -2.95 5.67 -12.17
N ALA A 67 -3.01 4.88 -11.11
CA ALA A 67 -4.04 5.01 -10.07
C ALA A 67 -3.98 6.38 -9.39
N TYR A 68 -2.77 6.87 -9.10
CA TYR A 68 -2.57 8.19 -8.50
C TYR A 68 -2.98 9.31 -9.45
N MET A 69 -2.51 9.28 -10.70
CA MET A 69 -2.84 10.30 -11.71
C MET A 69 -4.34 10.34 -12.05
N SER A 70 -5.04 9.20 -12.00
CA SER A 70 -6.49 9.12 -12.23
C SER A 70 -7.34 9.43 -10.99
N GLY A 71 -6.72 9.69 -9.83
CA GLY A 71 -7.41 9.99 -8.58
C GLY A 71 -8.00 8.79 -7.85
N LYS A 72 -7.85 7.57 -8.38
CA LYS A 72 -8.26 6.31 -7.73
C LYS A 72 -7.45 6.00 -6.49
N LEU A 73 -6.16 6.36 -6.52
CA LEU A 73 -5.26 6.32 -5.38
C LEU A 73 -4.97 7.76 -4.94
N LYS A 74 -5.22 8.07 -3.67
CA LYS A 74 -4.80 9.32 -3.05
C LYS A 74 -3.62 9.06 -2.14
N ILE A 75 -2.62 9.93 -2.20
CA ILE A 75 -1.40 9.80 -1.39
C ILE A 75 -1.22 11.06 -0.57
N LYS A 76 -0.97 10.88 0.74
CA LYS A 76 -0.49 11.94 1.64
C LYS A 76 0.86 11.54 2.23
N GLY A 77 1.74 12.52 2.48
CA GLY A 77 3.09 12.28 2.99
C GLY A 77 4.10 12.04 1.87
N GLN A 78 5.03 11.10 2.06
CA GLN A 78 6.15 10.88 1.16
C GLN A 78 5.72 10.18 -0.14
N ILE A 79 5.44 10.95 -1.19
CA ILE A 79 4.96 10.43 -2.49
C ILE A 79 5.98 9.48 -3.14
N MET A 80 7.27 9.83 -3.15
CA MET A 80 8.31 8.96 -3.72
C MET A 80 8.39 7.60 -3.01
N LEU A 81 8.15 7.57 -1.70
CA LEU A 81 8.08 6.33 -0.93
C LEU A 81 6.84 5.52 -1.32
N ALA A 82 5.67 6.18 -1.46
CA ALA A 82 4.44 5.54 -1.93
C ALA A 82 4.59 4.92 -3.32
N MET A 83 5.36 5.54 -4.22
CA MET A 83 5.65 4.96 -5.54
C MET A 83 6.53 3.71 -5.47
N LYS A 84 7.36 3.54 -4.42
CA LYS A 84 8.12 2.29 -4.19
C LYS A 84 7.23 1.13 -3.76
N LEU A 85 5.97 1.36 -3.42
CA LEU A 85 5.05 0.32 -3.01
C LEU A 85 4.77 -0.70 -4.13
N ASP A 86 4.84 -0.29 -5.39
CA ASP A 86 4.78 -1.22 -6.53
C ASP A 86 5.88 -2.29 -6.45
N THR A 87 7.07 -1.93 -5.96
CA THR A 87 8.17 -2.88 -5.70
C THR A 87 7.86 -3.81 -4.54
N VAL A 88 7.14 -3.33 -3.51
CA VAL A 88 6.65 -4.16 -2.41
C VAL A 88 5.69 -5.19 -2.96
N PHE A 89 4.59 -4.79 -3.63
CA PHE A 89 3.60 -5.72 -4.15
C PHE A 89 4.17 -6.73 -5.15
N LYS A 90 5.11 -6.31 -6.02
CA LYS A 90 5.82 -7.24 -6.91
C LYS A 90 6.63 -8.29 -6.15
N ALA A 91 7.19 -7.94 -5.01
CA ALA A 91 7.97 -8.86 -4.19
C ALA A 91 7.12 -9.71 -3.25
N VAL A 92 5.92 -9.26 -2.87
CA VAL A 92 4.96 -10.04 -2.05
C VAL A 92 3.95 -10.82 -2.90
N LYS A 93 4.03 -10.75 -4.24
CA LYS A 93 3.18 -11.55 -5.13
C LYS A 93 3.29 -13.02 -4.68
N PRO A 94 2.21 -13.64 -4.18
CA PRO A 94 2.23 -15.07 -4.01
C PRO A 94 2.41 -15.63 -5.42
N ALA A 95 3.32 -16.59 -5.58
CA ALA A 95 3.39 -17.38 -6.78
C ALA A 95 2.04 -18.10 -6.91
N ALA A 96 1.07 -17.46 -7.56
CA ALA A 96 -0.15 -18.11 -8.02
C ALA A 96 0.24 -18.99 -9.22
N LYS A 97 0.95 -20.07 -8.91
CA LYS A 97 0.93 -21.33 -9.63
C LYS A 97 0.28 -22.32 -8.68
N LEU A 98 -1.04 -22.38 -8.72
CA LEU A 98 -1.82 -23.58 -8.44
C LEU A 98 -2.75 -23.75 -9.64
#